data_AF-X1JZN7-F1
#
_entry.id   AF-X1JZN7-F1
#
_cell.length_a   1.000
_cell.length_b   1.000
_cell.length_c   1.000
_cell.angle_alpha   90.00
_cell.angle_beta   90.00
_cell.angle_gamma   90.00
#
_symmetry.space_group_name_H-M   'P 1'
#
loop_
_entity.id
_entity.type
_entity.pdbx_description
1 polymer ?
#
loop_
_entity_poly.entity_id
_entity_poly.type
_entity_poly.pdbx_seq_one_letter_code
_entity_poly.pdbx_strand_id
1 'polypeptide(L)' 'MEISWLGHSCFIIKGKGKTVIIDPYSPNLGYCLGQPRADIVTLSHLHPGHSYTEGVTNNPKQIKGPGE' A
#
# COMPACT_ATOMS: atom_id res chain seq x y z
N MET A 1 -10.81 -4.57 13.50
CA MET A 1 -9.72 -3.92 12.76
C MET A 1 -8.63 -4.94 12.63
N GLU A 2 -8.11 -5.14 11.42
CA GLU A 2 -7.06 -6.11 11.11
C GLU A 2 -5.90 -5.36 10.47
N ILE A 3 -4.67 -5.68 10.90
CA ILE A 3 -3.43 -5.12 10.35
C ILE A 3 -2.56 -6.30 9.97
N SER A 4 -2.07 -6.34 8.73
CA SER A 4 -1.11 -7.36 8.28
C SER A 4 0.10 -6.70 7.65
N TRP A 5 1.28 -7.19 8.01
CA TRP A 5 2.53 -6.81 7.38
C TRP A 5 2.71 -7.60 6.08
N LEU A 6 3.05 -6.90 5.00
CA LEU A 6 3.22 -7.48 3.66
C LEU A 6 4.68 -7.51 3.19
N GLY A 7 5.64 -7.09 4.02
CA GLY A 7 7.06 -6.97 3.64
C GLY A 7 7.52 -5.50 3.61
N HIS A 8 8.83 -5.27 3.76
CA HIS A 8 9.42 -3.93 3.80
C HIS A 8 8.64 -2.99 4.76
N SER A 9 8.31 -1.77 4.31
CA SER A 9 7.43 -0.83 5.00
C SER A 9 5.94 -0.98 4.63
N CYS A 10 5.54 -2.07 3.95
CA CYS A 10 4.19 -2.24 3.47
C CYS A 10 3.27 -2.95 4.47
N PHE A 11 2.12 -2.32 4.73
CA PHE A 11 1.07 -2.85 5.60
C PHE A 11 -0.28 -2.74 4.92
N ILE A 12 -1.17 -3.70 5.19
CA ILE A 12 -2.57 -3.63 4.83
C ILE A 12 -3.42 -3.55 6.10
N ILE A 13 -4.34 -2.58 6.12
CA ILE A 13 -5.26 -2.34 7.23
C ILE A 13 -6.68 -2.53 6.70
N LYS A 14 -7.44 -3.42 7.33
CA LYS A 14 -8.86 -3.66 7.02
C LYS A 14 -9.73 -3.23 8.19
N GLY A 15 -10.73 -2.41 7.91
CA GLY A 15 -11.68 -1.95 8.92
C GLY A 15 -12.84 -1.18 8.33
N LYS A 16 -14.02 -1.28 8.96
CA LYS A 16 -15.25 -0.56 8.55
C LYS A 16 -15.58 -0.70 7.06
N GLY A 17 -15.34 -1.89 6.47
CA GLY A 17 -15.58 -2.15 5.04
C GLY A 17 -14.61 -1.46 4.09
N LYS A 18 -13.49 -0.92 4.59
CA LYS A 18 -12.44 -0.28 3.81
C LYS A 18 -11.09 -0.97 4.02
N THR A 19 -10.28 -0.92 2.97
CA THR A 19 -8.93 -1.46 2.95
C THR A 19 -7.95 -0.35 2.61
N VAL A 20 -6.96 -0.15 3.47
CA VAL A 20 -5.86 0.81 3.28
C VAL A 20 -4.58 0.02 3.11
N ILE A 21 -3.76 0.37 2.12
CA ILE A 21 -2.39 -0.13 2.00
C ILE A 21 -1.42 1.02 2.17
N ILE A 22 -0.33 0.75 2.87
CA ILE A 22 0.71 1.72 3.20
C ILE A 22 1.98 1.30 2.46
N ASP A 23 2.69 2.25 1.85
CA ASP A 23 4.01 2.07 1.21
C ASP A 23 4.16 0.79 0.36
N PRO A 24 3.32 0.59 -0.68
CA PRO A 24 3.49 -0.54 -1.57
C PRO A 24 4.85 -0.47 -2.27
N TYR A 25 5.52 -1.61 -2.41
CA TYR A 25 6.87 -1.71 -2.93
C TYR A 25 6.90 -2.53 -4.23
N SER A 26 7.94 -2.30 -5.06
CA SER A 26 8.14 -3.06 -6.29
C SER A 26 8.53 -4.51 -6.00
N PRO A 27 8.01 -5.51 -6.76
CA PRO A 27 8.40 -6.91 -6.62
C PRO A 27 9.90 -7.17 -6.81
N ASN A 28 10.62 -6.22 -7.42
CA ASN A 28 12.08 -6.29 -7.60
C ASN A 28 12.87 -6.32 -6.27
N LEU A 29 12.24 -5.99 -5.14
CA LEU A 29 12.87 -6.09 -3.80
C LEU A 29 12.92 -7.51 -3.24
N GLY A 30 12.38 -8.51 -3.95
CA GLY A 30 12.43 -9.92 -3.53
C GLY A 30 11.31 -10.34 -2.56
N TYR A 31 10.34 -9.46 -2.30
CA TYR A 31 9.14 -9.79 -1.53
C TYR A 31 7.98 -10.19 -2.44
N CYS A 32 7.10 -11.08 -1.94
CA CYS A 32 5.87 -11.48 -2.62
C CYS A 32 4.68 -10.66 -2.11
N LEU A 33 4.43 -9.50 -2.71
CA LEU A 33 3.29 -8.64 -2.36
C LEU A 33 1.94 -9.23 -2.85
N GLY A 34 1.98 -10.11 -3.86
CA GLY A 34 0.77 -10.57 -4.55
C GLY A 34 0.12 -9.46 -5.37
N GLN A 35 -1.20 -9.38 -5.35
CA GLN A 35 -1.99 -8.31 -5.95
C GLN A 35 -2.98 -7.75 -4.92
N PRO A 36 -2.50 -6.98 -3.94
CA PRO A 36 -3.37 -6.45 -2.90
C PRO A 36 -4.46 -5.57 -3.51
N ARG A 37 -5.67 -5.71 -2.99
CA ARG A 37 -6.81 -4.86 -3.33
C ARG A 37 -6.99 -3.83 -2.21
N ALA A 38 -7.02 -2.55 -2.55
CA ALA A 38 -7.23 -1.49 -1.55
C ALA A 38 -8.23 -0.43 -2.05
N ASP A 39 -8.85 0.28 -1.11
CA ASP A 39 -9.63 1.49 -1.37
C ASP A 39 -8.73 2.74 -1.34
N ILE A 40 -7.69 2.72 -0.49
CA ILE A 40 -6.78 3.83 -0.25
C ILE A 40 -5.34 3.31 -0.23
N VAL A 41 -4.42 4.06 -0.85
CA VAL A 41 -2.98 3.86 -0.76
C VAL A 41 -2.36 5.11 -0.11
N THR A 42 -1.53 4.93 0.91
CA THR A 42 -0.73 6.02 1.48
C THR A 42 0.73 5.83 1.14
N LEU A 43 1.41 6.90 0.70
CA LEU A 43 2.83 6.91 0.39
C LEU A 43 3.56 7.83 1.37
N SER A 44 4.54 7.30 2.10
CA SER A 44 5.38 8.09 3.01
C SER A 44 6.27 9.07 2.26
N HIS A 45 6.80 8.67 1.10
CA HIS A 45 7.61 9.48 0.19
C HIS A 45 7.70 8.85 -1.21
N LEU A 46 8.17 9.62 -2.20
CA LEU A 46 8.28 9.19 -3.59
C LEU A 46 9.60 8.47 -3.88
N HIS A 47 9.80 7.31 -3.28
CA HIS A 47 10.92 6.42 -3.57
C HIS A 47 10.39 5.09 -4.14
N PRO A 48 11.03 4.45 -5.14
CA PRO A 48 10.52 3.24 -5.79
C PRO A 48 10.20 2.07 -4.85
N GLY A 49 10.88 1.99 -3.71
CA GLY A 49 10.61 1.00 -2.67
C GLY A 49 9.40 1.29 -1.77
N HIS A 50 8.75 2.45 -1.93
CA HIS A 50 7.62 2.91 -1.09
C HIS A 50 6.44 3.43 -1.91
N SER A 51 6.55 3.49 -3.23
CA SER A 51 5.58 4.17 -4.11
C SER A 51 5.06 3.33 -5.28
N TYR A 52 5.12 2.00 -5.21
CA TYR A 52 4.71 1.10 -6.29
C TYR A 52 3.19 0.89 -6.31
N THR A 53 2.45 1.91 -6.75
CA THR A 53 0.98 1.89 -6.76
C THR A 53 0.39 1.00 -7.85
N GLU A 54 1.17 0.68 -8.88
CA GLU A 54 0.82 -0.18 -10.01
C GLU A 54 0.55 -1.62 -9.58
N GLY A 55 1.11 -2.05 -8.45
CA GLY A 55 0.87 -3.36 -7.84
C GLY A 55 -0.44 -3.48 -7.06
N VAL A 56 -1.17 -2.36 -6.87
CA VAL A 56 -2.38 -2.31 -6.05
C VAL A 56 -3.61 -2.21 -6.94
N THR A 57 -4.56 -3.13 -6.77
CA THR A 57 -5.80 -3.19 -7.57
C THR A 57 -6.91 -2.35 -6.95
N ASN A 58 -8.02 -2.16 -7.70
CA ASN A 58 -9.23 -1.42 -7.29
C ASN A 58 -9.13 0.12 -7.32
N ASN A 59 -8.24 0.67 -8.17
CA ASN A 59 -8.12 2.12 -8.43
C ASN A 59 -8.14 2.96 -7.13
N PRO A 60 -7.25 2.69 -6.18
CA PRO A 60 -7.30 3.29 -4.85
C PRO A 60 -7.07 4.80 -4.87
N LYS A 61 -7.68 5.52 -3.92
CA LYS A 61 -7.31 6.93 -3.65
C LYS A 61 -5.86 6.96 -3.15
N GLN A 62 -5.00 7.74 -3.80
CA GLN A 62 -3.60 7.89 -3.40
C GLN A 62 -3.42 9.12 -2.51
N ILE A 63 -2.85 8.93 -1.32
CA ILE A 63 -2.46 10.00 -0.40
C ILE A 63 -0.93 10.04 -0.37
N LYS A 64 -0.33 11.12 -0.87
CA LYS A 64 1.12 11.21 -1.15
C LYS A 64 1.88 12.19 -0.26
N GLY A 65 1.23 12.77 0.73
CA GLY A 65 1.81 13.80 1.56
C GLY A 65 1.12 13.92 2.92
N PRO A 66 1.74 14.64 3.86
CA PRO A 66 1.15 14.92 5.16
C PRO A 66 -0.09 15.82 5.00
N GLY A 67 -1.19 15.42 5.64
CA GLY A 67 -2.44 16.20 5.69
C GLY A 67 -3.23 16.19 4.38
N GLU A 68 -4.40 15.56 4.41
CA GLU A 68 -5.49 15.76 3.45
C GLU A 68 -6.83 15.56 4.15
#